data_AF-A0A821Q2T5-F1
#
_entry.id   AF-A0A821Q2T5-F1
#
_cell.length_a   1.000
_cell.length_b   1.000
_cell.length_c   1.000
_cell.angle_alpha   90.00
_cell.angle_beta   90.00
_cell.angle_gamma   90.00
#
_symmetry.space_group_name_H-M   'P 1'
#
loop_
_entity.id
_entity.type
_entity.pdbx_description
1 polymer ?
#
loop_
_entity_poly.entity_id
_entity_poly.type
_entity_poly.pdbx_seq_one_letter_code
_entity_poly.pdbx_strand_id
1 'polypeptide(L)'
;MTTEVSTRIRYRLLFIHFIRNWNLYDDDDELNLSDQLLSTRVFMVTLSLALFLILSFTAVIPQTRAITVDSPSVSDFENIANRYPDAFTCRCSQISFPYKEFFSFNPQFHQVCSSNLISEEWVSSLFNVTTSNYYPLDFRLTASAQFQVLSALCRIVRNIVYDALNEFSTTIFVSPRALSRTVFDTYTDTLVDQFNKTTLENFRILNGFISSIIDESHFISALRTNFYTRSVPGSDNYTTFSAVYPQKVNLTQSSFTSSETCRCDQTSNCIYPAGIYNQSKAIIPNEAFSNDASLLFVVPGFQVGCVPQNALLQSTLECFYNQS
;
A
#
# COMPACT_ATOMS: atom_id res chain seq x y z
N MET A 1 80.58 9.57 47.69
CA MET A 1 80.31 9.88 46.26
C MET A 1 81.42 9.44 45.30
N THR A 2 82.65 9.15 45.77
CA THR A 2 83.80 8.76 44.92
C THR A 2 83.94 7.25 44.64
N THR A 3 83.26 6.39 45.40
CA THR A 3 83.34 4.92 45.28
C THR A 3 82.40 4.33 44.22
N GLU A 4 81.25 4.96 43.94
CA GLU A 4 80.32 4.51 42.88
C GLU A 4 80.82 4.76 41.45
N VAL A 5 81.66 5.77 41.26
CA VAL A 5 82.20 6.12 39.94
C VAL A 5 83.25 5.09 39.51
N SER A 6 84.08 4.60 40.43
CA SER A 6 85.13 3.60 40.18
C SER A 6 84.57 2.23 39.81
N THR A 7 83.52 1.77 40.51
CA THR A 7 82.85 0.50 40.19
C THR A 7 82.16 0.53 38.83
N ARG A 8 81.47 1.63 38.49
CA ARG A 8 80.85 1.79 37.16
C ARG A 8 81.87 1.73 36.01
N ILE A 9 83.05 2.32 36.19
CA ILE A 9 84.13 2.27 35.18
C ILE A 9 84.67 0.84 35.01
N ARG A 10 84.84 0.11 36.13
CA ARG A 10 85.33 -1.28 36.10
C ARG A 10 84.35 -2.23 35.42
N TYR A 11 83.03 -2.09 35.67
CA TYR A 11 82.01 -2.88 34.98
C TYR A 11 81.94 -2.56 33.49
N ARG A 12 82.12 -1.30 33.08
CA ARG A 12 82.19 -0.93 31.66
C ARG A 12 83.40 -1.55 30.97
N LEU A 13 84.57 -1.54 31.59
CA LEU A 13 85.79 -2.13 31.01
C LEU A 13 85.70 -3.66 30.89
N LEU A 14 85.16 -4.34 31.92
CA LEU A 14 84.92 -5.79 31.87
C LEU A 14 83.89 -6.16 30.79
N PHE A 15 82.84 -5.36 30.64
CA PHE A 15 81.82 -5.56 29.62
C PHE A 15 82.37 -5.36 28.20
N ILE A 16 83.19 -4.32 27.98
CA ILE A 16 83.86 -4.09 26.69
C ILE A 16 84.81 -5.25 26.35
N HIS A 17 85.55 -5.76 27.33
CA HIS A 17 86.43 -6.92 27.13
C HIS A 17 85.64 -8.19 26.80
N PHE A 18 84.52 -8.42 27.49
CA PHE A 18 83.62 -9.55 27.23
C PHE A 18 83.04 -9.50 25.81
N ILE A 19 82.52 -8.34 25.38
CA ILE A 19 81.99 -8.16 24.02
C ILE A 19 83.08 -8.32 22.95
N ARG A 20 84.32 -7.88 23.22
CA ARG A 20 85.40 -7.93 22.23
C ARG A 20 85.82 -9.36 21.89
N ASN A 21 85.73 -10.27 22.86
CA ASN A 21 86.19 -11.66 22.76
C ASN A 21 85.03 -12.66 22.62
N TRP A 22 83.81 -12.18 22.40
CA TRP A 22 82.66 -13.07 22.23
C TRP A 22 82.67 -13.68 20.83
N ASN A 23 82.71 -15.01 20.79
CA ASN A 23 82.66 -15.82 19.58
C ASN A 23 81.51 -16.83 19.73
N LEU A 24 80.70 -16.98 18.69
CA LEU A 24 79.56 -17.91 18.70
C LEU A 24 79.92 -19.29 18.12
N TYR A 25 81.07 -19.41 17.47
CA TYR A 25 81.59 -20.64 16.90
C TYR A 25 82.37 -21.46 17.95
N ASP A 26 82.31 -22.78 17.84
CA ASP A 26 83.06 -23.71 18.68
C ASP A 26 84.44 -23.99 18.05
N ASP A 27 85.42 -24.42 18.85
CA ASP A 27 86.84 -24.47 18.47
C ASP A 27 87.18 -25.52 17.38
N ASP A 28 86.20 -26.26 16.86
CA ASP A 28 86.37 -27.36 15.88
C ASP A 28 86.20 -26.95 14.39
N ASP A 29 86.05 -25.66 14.08
CA ASP A 29 85.76 -25.18 12.71
C ASP A 29 87.02 -24.85 11.86
N GLU A 30 87.00 -25.20 10.56
CA GLU A 30 88.06 -24.96 9.55
C GLU A 30 88.40 -23.47 9.28
N LEU A 31 87.69 -22.54 9.93
CA LEU A 31 87.82 -21.10 9.72
C LEU A 31 88.80 -20.46 10.72
N ASN A 32 89.60 -19.50 10.26
CA ASN A 32 90.50 -18.76 11.13
C ASN A 32 89.70 -18.00 12.21
N LEU A 33 90.25 -17.90 13.43
CA LEU A 33 89.63 -17.20 14.57
C LEU A 33 89.17 -15.77 14.24
N SER A 34 89.90 -15.06 13.35
CA SER A 34 89.51 -13.72 12.88
C SER A 34 88.18 -13.72 12.12
N ASP A 35 87.93 -14.77 11.32
CA ASP A 35 86.74 -14.91 10.48
C ASP A 35 85.54 -15.34 11.32
N GLN A 36 85.75 -16.17 12.34
CA GLN A 36 84.73 -16.54 13.33
C GLN A 36 84.27 -15.32 14.15
N LEU A 37 85.21 -14.50 14.62
CA LEU A 37 84.91 -13.26 15.34
C LEU A 37 84.21 -12.23 14.44
N LEU A 38 84.60 -12.13 13.16
CA LEU A 38 83.95 -11.24 12.19
C LEU A 38 82.53 -11.71 11.87
N SER A 39 82.34 -13.00 11.61
CA SER A 39 81.03 -13.61 11.33
C SER A 39 80.08 -13.45 12.52
N THR A 40 80.56 -13.68 13.74
CA THR A 40 79.78 -13.44 14.98
C THR A 40 79.31 -11.98 15.07
N ARG A 41 80.19 -11.01 14.75
CA ARG A 41 79.82 -9.58 14.76
C ARG A 41 78.79 -9.24 13.68
N VAL A 42 78.99 -9.73 12.46
CA VAL A 42 78.04 -9.54 11.35
C VAL A 42 76.69 -10.13 11.71
N PHE A 43 76.65 -11.36 12.25
CA PHE A 43 75.44 -12.02 12.71
C PHE A 43 74.72 -11.23 13.80
N MET A 44 75.44 -10.74 14.81
CA MET A 44 74.84 -9.96 15.89
C MET A 44 74.28 -8.62 15.39
N VAL A 45 74.96 -7.96 14.46
CA VAL A 45 74.49 -6.71 13.85
C VAL A 45 73.25 -6.97 12.97
N THR A 46 73.27 -8.01 12.14
CA THR A 46 72.12 -8.34 11.28
C THR A 46 70.92 -8.81 12.10
N LEU A 47 71.13 -9.60 13.15
CA LEU A 47 70.08 -10.02 14.08
C LEU A 47 69.48 -8.81 14.80
N SER A 48 70.32 -7.90 15.30
CA SER A 48 69.84 -6.68 15.96
C SER A 48 69.04 -5.79 15.00
N LEU A 49 69.50 -5.65 13.75
CA LEU A 49 68.80 -4.90 12.71
C LEU A 49 67.45 -5.55 12.35
N ALA A 50 67.41 -6.87 12.20
CA ALA A 50 66.18 -7.62 11.90
C ALA A 50 65.16 -7.47 13.04
N LEU A 51 65.59 -7.62 14.29
CA LEU A 51 64.73 -7.42 15.46
C LEU A 51 64.21 -5.99 15.56
N PHE A 52 65.05 -4.99 15.26
CA PHE A 52 64.64 -3.59 15.21
C PHE A 52 63.59 -3.33 14.12
N LEU A 53 63.75 -3.93 12.93
CA LEU A 53 62.77 -3.83 11.84
C LEU A 53 61.43 -4.48 12.21
N ILE A 54 61.44 -5.63 12.89
CA ILE A 54 60.22 -6.30 13.36
C ILE A 54 59.51 -5.45 14.43
N LEU A 55 60.25 -4.93 15.40
CA LEU A 55 59.71 -4.07 16.46
C LEU A 55 59.11 -2.77 15.92
N SER A 56 59.80 -2.12 14.99
CA SER A 56 59.29 -0.92 14.33
C SER A 56 58.05 -1.20 13.48
N PHE A 57 58.05 -2.30 12.71
CA PHE A 57 56.88 -2.69 11.94
C PHE A 57 55.66 -2.96 12.83
N THR A 58 55.84 -3.73 13.90
CA THR A 58 54.76 -4.04 14.86
C THR A 58 54.26 -2.83 15.66
N ALA A 59 55.13 -1.86 15.93
CA ALA A 59 54.76 -0.62 16.62
C ALA A 59 53.91 0.33 15.74
N VAL A 60 54.05 0.24 14.41
CA VAL A 60 53.36 1.14 13.47
C VAL A 60 51.99 0.61 13.05
N ILE A 61 51.70 -0.69 13.25
CA ILE A 61 50.40 -1.26 12.89
C ILE A 61 49.30 -0.60 13.77
N PRO A 62 48.37 0.17 13.17
CA PRO A 62 47.29 0.78 13.91
C PRO A 62 46.36 -0.31 14.43
N GLN A 63 46.04 -0.26 15.73
CA GLN A 63 45.07 -1.19 16.32
C GLN A 63 43.66 -0.65 16.16
N THR A 64 42.78 -1.47 15.60
CA THR A 64 41.35 -1.19 15.56
C THR A 64 40.73 -1.53 16.92
N ARG A 65 40.07 -0.55 17.54
CA ARG A 65 39.34 -0.74 18.80
C ARG A 65 37.85 -0.74 18.52
N ALA A 66 37.17 -1.81 18.89
CA ALA A 66 35.72 -1.84 18.92
C ALA A 66 35.21 -0.96 20.08
N ILE A 67 34.32 -0.03 19.77
CA ILE A 67 33.64 0.82 20.75
C ILE A 67 32.16 0.48 20.68
N THR A 68 31.56 0.18 21.82
CA THR A 68 30.12 -0.04 21.95
C THR A 68 29.47 1.23 22.49
N VAL A 69 28.39 1.65 21.86
CA VAL A 69 27.56 2.78 22.31
C VAL A 69 26.16 2.26 22.57
N ASP A 70 25.69 2.38 23.80
CA ASP A 70 24.36 1.92 24.20
C ASP A 70 23.31 3.00 23.93
N SER A 71 22.21 2.62 23.28
CA SER A 71 21.06 3.49 22.98
C SER A 71 21.45 4.86 22.36
N PRO A 72 22.14 4.87 21.21
CA PRO A 72 22.53 6.11 20.54
C PRO A 72 21.29 6.94 20.14
N SER A 73 21.44 8.26 20.11
CA SER A 73 20.41 9.12 19.50
C SER A 73 20.31 8.86 17.99
N VAL A 74 19.19 9.21 17.37
CA VAL A 74 19.01 9.08 15.91
C VAL A 74 20.11 9.86 15.17
N SER A 75 20.46 11.07 15.63
CA SER A 75 21.56 11.84 15.04
C SER A 75 22.92 11.17 15.18
N ASP A 76 23.20 10.53 16.32
CA ASP A 76 24.48 9.81 16.51
C ASP A 76 24.56 8.60 15.60
N PHE A 77 23.47 7.83 15.50
CA PHE A 77 23.35 6.71 14.58
C PHE A 77 23.64 7.14 13.14
N GLU A 78 22.98 8.21 12.65
CA GLU A 78 23.17 8.69 11.28
C GLU A 78 24.60 9.19 11.04
N ASN A 79 25.14 9.95 11.99
CA ASN A 79 26.50 10.48 11.89
C ASN A 79 27.56 9.36 11.86
N ILE A 80 27.40 8.34 12.70
CA ILE A 80 28.35 7.22 12.77
C ILE A 80 28.19 6.32 11.53
N ALA A 81 26.96 6.02 11.10
CA ALA A 81 26.68 5.23 9.91
C ALA A 81 27.28 5.87 8.66
N ASN A 82 27.16 7.20 8.52
CA ASN A 82 27.74 7.93 7.39
C ASN A 82 29.27 8.01 7.45
N ARG A 83 29.86 8.05 8.65
CA ARG A 83 31.31 8.15 8.83
C ARG A 83 32.05 6.82 8.69
N TYR A 84 31.40 5.71 9.04
CA TYR A 84 32.00 4.37 9.06
C TYR A 84 31.09 3.29 8.46
N PRO A 85 30.70 3.38 7.18
CA PRO A 85 29.68 2.51 6.59
C PRO A 85 30.03 1.00 6.62
N ASP A 86 31.30 0.65 6.40
CA ASP A 86 31.73 -0.75 6.29
C ASP A 86 31.97 -1.43 7.65
N ALA A 87 32.22 -0.64 8.72
CA ALA A 87 32.59 -1.15 10.04
C ALA A 87 31.46 -0.98 11.08
N PHE A 88 30.41 -0.23 10.75
CA PHE A 88 29.32 0.09 11.66
C PHE A 88 28.24 -0.98 11.66
N THR A 89 27.84 -1.45 12.85
CA THR A 89 26.66 -2.29 13.01
C THR A 89 25.82 -1.81 14.19
N CYS A 90 24.55 -1.52 13.95
CA CYS A 90 23.59 -1.15 14.99
C CYS A 90 22.49 -2.20 15.05
N ARG A 91 22.49 -3.01 16.10
CA ARG A 91 21.48 -4.06 16.33
C ARG A 91 20.34 -3.47 17.15
N CYS A 92 19.11 -3.84 16.82
CA CYS A 92 17.96 -3.45 17.62
C CYS A 92 17.89 -4.28 18.91
N SER A 93 17.49 -3.65 20.02
CA SER A 93 17.17 -4.35 21.27
C SER A 93 15.88 -5.17 21.14
N GLN A 94 14.91 -4.62 20.42
CA GLN A 94 13.67 -5.28 20.04
C GLN A 94 13.58 -5.30 18.52
N ILE A 95 13.34 -6.48 17.95
CA ILE A 95 13.36 -6.68 16.50
C ILE A 95 11.99 -6.58 15.86
N SER A 96 10.91 -6.54 16.65
CA SER A 96 9.54 -6.60 16.17
C SER A 96 8.62 -5.60 16.86
N PHE A 97 7.86 -4.84 16.07
CA PHE A 97 6.92 -3.83 16.55
C PHE A 97 5.65 -3.82 15.70
N PRO A 98 4.45 -3.72 16.26
CA PRO A 98 3.23 -3.55 15.47
C PRO A 98 3.21 -2.17 14.80
N TYR A 99 2.68 -2.10 13.58
CA TYR A 99 2.63 -0.85 12.81
C TYR A 99 1.93 0.30 13.53
N LYS A 100 0.95 0.01 14.39
CA LYS A 100 0.25 1.01 15.22
C LYS A 100 1.15 1.84 16.15
N GLU A 101 2.38 1.40 16.43
CA GLU A 101 3.31 2.16 17.26
C GLU A 101 3.92 3.37 16.53
N PHE A 102 3.94 3.34 15.20
CA PHE A 102 4.56 4.40 14.39
C PHE A 102 3.66 4.94 13.27
N PHE A 103 2.48 4.36 13.06
CA PHE A 103 1.45 4.89 12.17
C PHE A 103 0.19 5.32 12.91
N SER A 104 -0.43 6.40 12.42
CA SER A 104 -1.76 6.85 12.84
C SER A 104 -2.57 7.24 11.61
N PHE A 105 -3.71 6.58 11.43
CA PHE A 105 -4.63 6.87 10.33
C PHE A 105 -5.92 7.48 10.88
N ASN A 106 -6.42 8.50 10.20
CA ASN A 106 -7.72 9.10 10.47
C ASN A 106 -8.55 9.15 9.18
N PRO A 107 -9.25 8.05 8.82
CA PRO A 107 -9.97 7.96 7.55
C PRO A 107 -11.08 9.02 7.47
N GLN A 108 -11.15 9.69 6.33
CA GLN A 108 -12.23 10.62 6.01
C GLN A 108 -13.09 10.01 4.91
N PHE A 109 -14.38 9.86 5.18
CA PHE A 109 -15.33 9.34 4.21
C PHE A 109 -15.99 10.48 3.43
N HIS A 110 -16.46 10.17 2.22
CA HIS A 110 -17.19 11.13 1.41
C HIS A 110 -18.43 11.64 2.15
N GLN A 111 -18.73 12.94 2.08
CA GLN A 111 -19.79 13.60 2.86
C GLN A 111 -21.18 12.99 2.62
N VAL A 112 -21.41 12.38 1.44
CA VAL A 112 -22.63 11.64 1.13
C VAL A 112 -22.92 10.53 2.15
N CYS A 113 -21.88 9.87 2.67
CA CYS A 113 -21.98 8.77 3.63
C CYS A 113 -22.23 9.23 5.08
N SER A 114 -22.37 10.53 5.29
CA SER A 114 -22.80 11.16 6.54
C SER A 114 -24.02 12.07 6.34
N SER A 115 -24.57 12.13 5.12
CA SER A 115 -25.71 12.98 4.78
C SER A 115 -27.05 12.28 5.04
N ASN A 116 -28.14 13.05 5.00
CA ASN A 116 -29.50 12.51 5.07
C ASN A 116 -29.83 11.55 3.90
N LEU A 117 -29.10 11.59 2.79
CA LEU A 117 -29.35 10.77 1.59
C LEU A 117 -29.19 9.26 1.82
N ILE A 118 -28.50 8.86 2.90
CA ILE A 118 -28.34 7.44 3.28
C ILE A 118 -29.23 7.03 4.45
N SER A 119 -30.05 7.96 4.97
CA SER A 119 -30.94 7.71 6.11
C SER A 119 -32.17 6.90 5.71
N GLU A 120 -32.69 6.11 6.66
CA GLU A 120 -33.93 5.35 6.44
C GLU A 120 -35.13 6.28 6.19
N GLU A 121 -35.17 7.44 6.84
CA GLU A 121 -36.22 8.45 6.64
C GLU A 121 -36.26 8.94 5.19
N TRP A 122 -35.10 9.31 4.64
CA TRP A 122 -35.00 9.73 3.23
C TRP A 122 -35.42 8.62 2.28
N VAL A 123 -34.86 7.42 2.44
CA VAL A 123 -35.16 6.26 1.57
C VAL A 123 -36.65 5.92 1.63
N SER A 124 -37.25 5.95 2.82
CA SER A 124 -38.68 5.69 3.02
C SER A 124 -39.56 6.76 2.39
N SER A 125 -39.17 8.04 2.48
CA SER A 125 -39.90 9.16 1.87
C SER A 125 -40.03 9.07 0.35
N LEU A 126 -39.07 8.38 -0.30
CA LEU A 126 -39.05 8.17 -1.75
C LEU A 126 -39.82 6.91 -2.18
N PHE A 127 -40.18 6.03 -1.25
CA PHE A 127 -40.89 4.80 -1.57
C PHE A 127 -42.38 5.07 -1.83
N ASN A 128 -42.91 4.49 -2.90
CA ASN A 128 -44.33 4.50 -3.20
C ASN A 128 -44.77 3.10 -3.67
N VAL A 129 -45.86 2.58 -3.11
CA VAL A 129 -46.35 1.23 -3.45
C VAL A 129 -46.75 1.06 -4.91
N THR A 130 -47.00 2.17 -5.62
CA THR A 130 -47.37 2.18 -7.04
C THR A 130 -46.19 2.45 -7.97
N THR A 131 -44.95 2.48 -7.47
CA THR A 131 -43.77 2.85 -8.27
C THR A 131 -43.58 2.01 -9.52
N SER A 132 -43.91 0.71 -9.45
CA SER A 132 -43.79 -0.23 -10.58
C SER A 132 -44.65 0.13 -11.81
N ASN A 133 -45.52 1.14 -11.71
CA ASN A 133 -46.32 1.66 -12.82
C ASN A 133 -45.65 2.84 -13.55
N TYR A 134 -44.57 3.39 -13.00
CA TYR A 134 -43.84 4.49 -13.62
C TYR A 134 -43.02 4.02 -14.82
N TYR A 135 -42.69 4.98 -15.68
CA TYR A 135 -41.78 4.78 -16.79
C TYR A 135 -40.40 4.32 -16.28
N PRO A 136 -39.69 3.40 -16.95
CA PRO A 136 -38.40 2.88 -16.45
C PRO A 136 -37.30 3.92 -16.25
N LEU A 137 -37.34 5.05 -16.98
CA LEU A 137 -36.42 6.17 -16.77
C LEU A 137 -36.89 7.17 -15.70
N ASP A 138 -38.05 6.93 -15.09
CA ASP A 138 -38.59 7.80 -14.07
C ASP A 138 -37.82 7.65 -12.75
N PHE A 139 -37.31 8.76 -12.24
CA PHE A 139 -36.62 8.84 -10.96
C PHE A 139 -37.43 8.19 -9.83
N ARG A 140 -38.75 8.40 -9.81
CA ARG A 140 -39.61 7.89 -8.73
C ARG A 140 -39.69 6.37 -8.70
N LEU A 141 -39.37 5.68 -9.80
CA LEU A 141 -39.30 4.21 -9.83
C LEU A 141 -38.10 3.68 -9.04
N THR A 142 -36.94 4.27 -9.24
CA THR A 142 -35.63 3.70 -8.85
C THR A 142 -34.95 4.41 -7.69
N ALA A 143 -35.37 5.65 -7.38
CA ALA A 143 -34.71 6.49 -6.39
C ALA A 143 -34.56 5.80 -5.03
N SER A 144 -35.63 5.24 -4.45
CA SER A 144 -35.52 4.62 -3.12
C SER A 144 -34.53 3.46 -3.10
N ALA A 145 -34.55 2.61 -4.13
CA ALA A 145 -33.62 1.48 -4.24
C ALA A 145 -32.17 1.96 -4.46
N GLN A 146 -31.95 3.00 -5.27
CA GLN A 146 -30.61 3.54 -5.48
C GLN A 146 -30.05 4.21 -4.22
N PHE A 147 -30.85 4.96 -3.47
CA PHE A 147 -30.41 5.52 -2.18
C PHE A 147 -30.20 4.42 -1.12
N GLN A 148 -30.97 3.33 -1.17
CA GLN A 148 -30.70 2.14 -0.34
C GLN A 148 -29.35 1.50 -0.70
N VAL A 149 -29.04 1.36 -1.99
CA VAL A 149 -27.73 0.88 -2.47
C VAL A 149 -26.62 1.84 -2.04
N LEU A 150 -26.83 3.15 -2.13
CA LEU A 150 -25.86 4.16 -1.66
C LEU A 150 -25.55 3.99 -0.17
N SER A 151 -26.58 3.82 0.66
CA SER A 151 -26.43 3.55 2.09
C SER A 151 -25.63 2.26 2.35
N ALA A 152 -25.93 1.19 1.60
CA ALA A 152 -25.20 -0.06 1.68
C ALA A 152 -23.72 0.09 1.25
N LEU A 153 -23.44 0.80 0.16
CA LEU A 153 -22.08 1.08 -0.32
C LEU A 153 -21.28 1.87 0.71
N CYS A 154 -21.88 2.91 1.31
CA CYS A 154 -21.24 3.69 2.37
C CYS A 154 -20.87 2.82 3.58
N ARG A 155 -21.74 1.89 3.97
CA ARG A 155 -21.44 0.92 5.03
C ARG A 155 -20.34 -0.06 4.63
N ILE A 156 -20.37 -0.58 3.41
CA ILE A 156 -19.36 -1.52 2.89
C ILE A 156 -17.98 -0.86 2.86
N VAL A 157 -17.87 0.34 2.30
CA VAL A 157 -16.60 1.09 2.24
C VAL A 157 -16.06 1.36 3.64
N ARG A 158 -16.93 1.73 4.59
CA ARG A 158 -16.54 1.94 5.99
C ARG A 158 -15.96 0.67 6.61
N ASN A 159 -16.62 -0.46 6.42
CA ASN A 159 -16.15 -1.74 6.94
C ASN A 159 -14.81 -2.14 6.30
N ILE A 160 -14.69 -2.07 4.97
CA ILE A 160 -13.45 -2.38 4.25
C ILE A 160 -12.28 -1.53 4.78
N VAL A 161 -12.48 -0.23 4.98
CA VAL A 161 -11.43 0.66 5.50
C VAL A 161 -11.07 0.30 6.94
N TYR A 162 -12.04 0.08 7.83
CA TYR A 162 -11.74 -0.26 9.22
C TYR A 162 -11.12 -1.66 9.37
N ASP A 163 -11.55 -2.64 8.58
CA ASP A 163 -10.95 -3.96 8.56
C ASP A 163 -9.49 -3.89 8.09
N ALA A 164 -9.23 -3.17 7.00
CA ALA A 164 -7.88 -2.91 6.51
C ALA A 164 -7.02 -2.17 7.54
N LEU A 165 -7.57 -1.18 8.25
CA LEU A 165 -6.86 -0.47 9.31
C LEU A 165 -6.51 -1.37 10.49
N ASN A 166 -7.42 -2.26 10.88
CA ASN A 166 -7.19 -3.20 11.97
C ASN A 166 -6.11 -4.23 11.60
N GLU A 167 -6.17 -4.78 10.38
CA GLU A 167 -5.14 -5.66 9.84
C GLU A 167 -3.78 -4.95 9.76
N PHE A 168 -3.74 -3.73 9.20
CA PHE A 168 -2.53 -2.92 9.10
C PHE A 168 -1.95 -2.64 10.49
N SER A 169 -2.77 -2.21 11.44
CA SER A 169 -2.34 -1.86 12.80
C SER A 169 -1.77 -3.04 13.59
N THR A 170 -2.24 -4.26 13.30
CA THR A 170 -1.79 -5.50 13.95
C THR A 170 -0.62 -6.16 13.22
N THR A 171 -0.34 -5.75 11.98
CA THR A 171 0.82 -6.22 11.21
C THR A 171 2.12 -5.83 11.91
N ILE A 172 3.08 -6.76 11.94
CA ILE A 172 4.35 -6.63 12.66
C ILE A 172 5.46 -6.20 11.70
N PHE A 173 6.08 -5.06 11.99
CA PHE A 173 7.37 -4.66 11.44
C PHE A 173 8.47 -5.52 12.06
N VAL A 174 9.38 -6.06 11.24
CA VAL A 174 10.53 -6.82 11.71
C VAL A 174 11.82 -6.24 11.14
N SER A 175 12.74 -5.82 12.00
CA SER A 175 14.10 -5.45 11.60
C SER A 175 15.13 -5.80 12.67
N PRO A 176 16.14 -6.61 12.36
CA PRO A 176 17.22 -6.93 13.29
C PRO A 176 18.24 -5.79 13.45
N ARG A 177 18.18 -4.77 12.60
CA ARG A 177 19.11 -3.64 12.57
C ARG A 177 18.37 -2.32 12.51
N ALA A 178 18.96 -1.27 13.07
CA ALA A 178 18.41 0.06 12.95
C ALA A 178 18.46 0.50 11.46
N LEU A 179 17.36 1.07 10.98
CA LEU A 179 17.26 1.63 9.64
C LEU A 179 17.64 3.10 9.67
N SER A 180 18.28 3.58 8.60
CA SER A 180 18.45 5.02 8.42
C SER A 180 17.13 5.68 8.11
N ARG A 181 17.05 6.99 8.40
CA ARG A 181 15.87 7.83 8.18
C ARG A 181 15.34 7.65 6.75
N THR A 182 16.22 7.74 5.76
CA THR A 182 15.85 7.60 4.34
C THR A 182 15.25 6.23 4.02
N VAL A 183 15.83 5.16 4.57
CA VAL A 183 15.34 3.80 4.34
C VAL A 183 14.01 3.57 5.06
N PHE A 184 13.89 4.07 6.29
CA PHE A 184 12.66 4.02 7.06
C PHE A 184 11.53 4.78 6.37
N ASP A 185 11.79 6.00 5.90
CA ASP A 185 10.81 6.84 5.21
C ASP A 185 10.33 6.19 3.90
N THR A 186 11.26 5.68 3.09
CA THR A 186 10.94 4.95 1.86
C THR A 186 10.09 3.71 2.15
N TYR A 187 10.42 2.99 3.22
CA TYR A 187 9.66 1.83 3.66
C TYR A 187 8.24 2.23 4.11
N THR A 188 8.10 3.29 4.93
CA THR A 188 6.79 3.76 5.38
C THR A 188 5.92 4.28 4.24
N ASP A 189 6.50 5.00 3.28
CA ASP A 189 5.77 5.47 2.10
C ASP A 189 5.25 4.30 1.26
N THR A 190 6.10 3.28 1.07
CA THR A 190 5.72 2.05 0.38
C THR A 190 4.56 1.33 1.07
N LEU A 191 4.57 1.28 2.41
CA LEU A 191 3.49 0.68 3.20
C LEU A 191 2.18 1.45 3.07
N VAL A 192 2.21 2.79 3.09
CA VAL A 192 1.03 3.63 2.89
C VAL A 192 0.47 3.45 1.48
N ASP A 193 1.33 3.41 0.48
CA ASP A 193 0.95 3.14 -0.91
C ASP A 193 0.29 1.77 -1.07
N GLN A 194 0.87 0.75 -0.44
CA GLN A 194 0.32 -0.60 -0.46
C GLN A 194 -1.02 -0.66 0.27
N PHE A 195 -1.16 -0.01 1.42
CA PHE A 195 -2.42 0.12 2.15
C PHE A 195 -3.51 0.73 1.25
N ASN A 196 -3.22 1.85 0.59
CA ASN A 196 -4.16 2.52 -0.31
C ASN A 196 -4.56 1.64 -1.49
N LYS A 197 -3.59 1.00 -2.16
CA LYS A 197 -3.82 0.14 -3.32
C LYS A 197 -4.63 -1.09 -2.96
N THR A 198 -4.25 -1.82 -1.91
CA THR A 198 -4.93 -3.05 -1.49
C THR A 198 -6.35 -2.76 -1.01
N THR A 199 -6.55 -1.69 -0.24
CA THR A 199 -7.89 -1.30 0.25
C THR A 199 -8.82 -0.96 -0.92
N LEU A 200 -8.33 -0.18 -1.90
CA LEU A 200 -9.09 0.14 -3.11
C LEU A 200 -9.40 -1.10 -3.95
N GLU A 201 -8.43 -2.00 -4.08
CA GLU A 201 -8.59 -3.23 -4.85
C GLU A 201 -9.60 -4.18 -4.21
N ASN A 202 -9.61 -4.30 -2.88
CA ASN A 202 -10.61 -5.08 -2.15
C ASN A 202 -12.03 -4.59 -2.44
N PHE A 203 -12.24 -3.26 -2.49
CA PHE A 203 -13.52 -2.70 -2.91
C PHE A 203 -13.85 -3.03 -4.37
N ARG A 204 -12.90 -2.90 -5.29
CA ARG A 204 -13.11 -3.21 -6.72
C ARG A 204 -13.46 -4.67 -6.95
N ILE A 205 -12.77 -5.59 -6.29
CA ILE A 205 -13.03 -7.03 -6.36
C ILE A 205 -14.45 -7.32 -5.87
N LEU A 206 -14.84 -6.77 -4.71
CA LEU A 206 -16.18 -6.96 -4.15
C LEU A 206 -17.26 -6.39 -5.07
N ASN A 207 -17.07 -5.17 -5.58
CA ASN A 207 -18.02 -4.55 -6.51
C ASN A 207 -18.12 -5.30 -7.84
N GLY A 208 -16.97 -5.78 -8.36
CA GLY A 208 -16.89 -6.59 -9.57
C GLY A 208 -17.63 -7.92 -9.40
N PHE A 209 -17.41 -8.62 -8.28
CA PHE A 209 -18.12 -9.84 -7.96
C PHE A 209 -19.64 -9.65 -7.90
N ILE A 210 -20.11 -8.59 -7.24
CA ILE A 210 -21.54 -8.25 -7.21
C ILE A 210 -22.08 -8.01 -8.62
N SER A 211 -21.34 -7.26 -9.44
CA SER A 211 -21.75 -6.95 -10.82
C SER A 211 -21.81 -8.22 -11.67
N SER A 212 -20.80 -9.10 -11.58
CA SER A 212 -20.78 -10.39 -12.27
C SER A 212 -21.95 -11.29 -11.87
N ILE A 213 -22.30 -11.36 -10.59
CA ILE A 213 -23.46 -12.13 -10.13
C ILE A 213 -24.74 -11.59 -10.77
N ILE A 214 -24.93 -10.26 -10.78
CA ILE A 214 -26.12 -9.63 -11.34
C ILE A 214 -26.24 -9.92 -12.85
N ASP A 215 -25.12 -9.79 -13.57
CA ASP A 215 -25.08 -9.91 -15.03
C ASP A 215 -25.24 -11.36 -15.50
N GLU A 216 -24.55 -12.31 -14.86
CA GLU A 216 -24.57 -13.74 -15.27
C GLU A 216 -25.84 -14.47 -14.80
N SER A 217 -26.40 -14.08 -13.65
CA SER A 217 -27.55 -14.81 -13.09
C SER A 217 -28.89 -14.37 -13.67
N HIS A 218 -28.92 -13.34 -14.53
CA HIS A 218 -30.13 -12.74 -15.10
C HIS A 218 -31.26 -12.53 -14.07
N PHE A 219 -30.92 -12.09 -12.86
CA PHE A 219 -31.91 -11.88 -11.81
C PHE A 219 -32.94 -10.83 -12.23
N ILE A 220 -34.23 -11.16 -12.17
CA ILE A 220 -35.29 -10.18 -12.42
C ILE A 220 -35.30 -9.18 -11.26
N SER A 221 -34.97 -7.92 -11.54
CA SER A 221 -35.05 -6.85 -10.54
C SER A 221 -36.49 -6.67 -10.06
N ALA A 222 -36.67 -6.43 -8.77
CA ALA A 222 -37.99 -6.18 -8.18
C ALA A 222 -38.69 -4.96 -8.81
N LEU A 223 -37.91 -3.96 -9.26
CA LEU A 223 -38.39 -2.76 -9.94
C LEU A 223 -38.56 -2.95 -11.46
N ARG A 224 -38.28 -4.14 -11.99
CA ARG A 224 -38.42 -4.49 -13.41
C ARG A 224 -37.60 -3.57 -14.35
N THR A 225 -36.48 -3.07 -13.86
CA THR A 225 -35.56 -2.19 -14.61
C THR A 225 -34.72 -2.96 -15.64
N ASN A 226 -34.58 -4.28 -15.48
CA ASN A 226 -33.84 -5.15 -16.39
C ASN A 226 -34.70 -6.21 -17.10
N PHE A 227 -35.77 -6.69 -16.48
CA PHE A 227 -36.71 -7.65 -17.07
C PHE A 227 -38.13 -7.34 -16.62
N TYR A 228 -39.10 -7.63 -17.49
CA TYR A 228 -40.52 -7.50 -17.17
C TYR A 228 -41.29 -8.74 -17.62
N THR A 229 -42.27 -9.15 -16.82
CA THR A 229 -43.15 -10.29 -17.12
C THR A 229 -44.47 -9.83 -17.73
N ARG A 230 -45.00 -10.61 -18.67
CA ARG A 230 -46.31 -10.39 -19.29
C ARG A 230 -47.15 -11.66 -19.11
N SER A 231 -48.38 -11.52 -18.61
CA SER A 231 -49.37 -12.59 -18.71
C SER A 231 -49.99 -12.63 -20.10
N VAL A 232 -50.18 -13.83 -20.64
CA VAL A 232 -50.94 -14.00 -21.88
C VAL A 232 -52.43 -13.92 -21.52
N PRO A 233 -53.22 -13.00 -22.12
CA PRO A 233 -54.65 -12.90 -21.81
C PRO A 233 -55.37 -14.23 -21.97
N GLY A 234 -56.04 -14.71 -20.91
CA GLY A 234 -56.75 -15.99 -20.91
C GLY A 234 -55.87 -17.23 -20.69
N SER A 235 -54.61 -17.07 -20.24
CA SER A 235 -53.71 -18.17 -19.89
C SER A 235 -53.02 -17.89 -18.55
N ASP A 236 -52.72 -18.95 -17.80
CA ASP A 236 -51.86 -18.89 -16.59
C ASP A 236 -50.36 -18.78 -16.94
N ASN A 237 -50.02 -18.75 -18.23
CA ASN A 237 -48.64 -18.64 -18.69
C ASN A 237 -48.16 -17.18 -18.67
N TYR A 238 -46.92 -17.01 -18.22
CA TYR A 238 -46.20 -15.74 -18.24
C TYR A 238 -45.02 -15.84 -19.20
N THR A 239 -44.77 -14.77 -19.94
CA THR A 239 -43.58 -14.60 -20.77
C THR A 239 -42.72 -13.48 -20.19
N THR A 240 -41.44 -13.77 -19.97
CA THR A 240 -40.46 -12.78 -19.51
C THR A 240 -39.77 -12.14 -20.69
N PHE A 241 -39.66 -10.82 -20.67
CA PHE A 241 -38.99 -10.01 -21.69
C PHE A 241 -37.88 -9.20 -21.05
N SER A 242 -36.79 -8.98 -21.78
CA SER A 242 -35.74 -8.05 -21.37
C SER A 242 -36.23 -6.60 -21.50
N ALA A 243 -35.85 -5.76 -20.54
CA ALA A 243 -36.06 -4.32 -20.65
C ALA A 243 -35.18 -3.76 -21.78
N VAL A 244 -35.78 -2.87 -22.57
CA VAL A 244 -35.13 -2.24 -23.71
C VAL A 244 -35.19 -0.73 -23.50
N TYR A 245 -34.05 -0.06 -23.52
CA TYR A 245 -33.96 1.39 -23.39
C TYR A 245 -33.58 2.04 -24.73
N PRO A 246 -34.08 3.24 -25.06
CA PRO A 246 -33.71 3.94 -26.29
C PRO A 246 -32.29 4.51 -26.16
N GLN A 247 -31.40 4.24 -27.14
CA GLN A 247 -30.00 4.68 -27.13
C GLN A 247 -29.85 6.20 -27.30
N LYS A 248 -30.85 6.88 -27.91
CA LYS A 248 -30.95 8.34 -27.98
C LYS A 248 -32.33 8.75 -27.52
N VAL A 249 -32.39 9.65 -26.54
CA VAL A 249 -33.62 10.30 -26.10
C VAL A 249 -34.04 11.36 -27.14
N ASN A 250 -34.34 10.95 -28.37
CA ASN A 250 -35.13 11.76 -29.28
C ASN A 250 -36.59 11.48 -28.95
N LEU A 251 -37.17 12.31 -28.08
CA LEU A 251 -38.56 12.23 -27.59
C LEU A 251 -39.64 12.37 -28.70
N THR A 252 -39.26 12.28 -29.98
CA THR A 252 -40.10 12.61 -31.14
C THR A 252 -40.21 11.49 -32.17
N GLN A 253 -39.57 10.32 -31.97
CA GLN A 253 -39.61 9.22 -32.95
C GLN A 253 -40.06 7.89 -32.33
N SER A 254 -41.12 7.33 -32.92
CA SER A 254 -41.87 6.18 -32.43
C SER A 254 -41.41 4.82 -32.94
N SER A 255 -40.26 4.76 -33.60
CA SER A 255 -39.71 3.51 -34.15
C SER A 255 -38.19 3.52 -33.99
N PHE A 256 -37.71 2.70 -33.04
CA PHE A 256 -36.29 2.47 -32.83
C PHE A 256 -35.84 1.27 -33.66
N THR A 257 -34.76 1.44 -34.42
CA THR A 257 -34.06 0.29 -35.02
C THR A 257 -33.30 -0.47 -33.93
N SER A 258 -33.05 -1.77 -34.10
CA SER A 258 -32.33 -2.59 -33.09
C SER A 258 -30.94 -2.04 -32.77
N SER A 259 -30.31 -1.30 -33.69
CA SER A 259 -29.05 -0.59 -33.50
C SER A 259 -29.13 0.63 -32.58
N GLU A 260 -30.33 1.12 -32.26
CA GLU A 260 -30.59 2.31 -31.44
C GLU A 260 -31.26 1.97 -30.10
N THR A 261 -31.16 0.72 -29.67
CA THR A 261 -31.74 0.25 -28.40
C THR A 261 -30.70 -0.46 -27.55
N CYS A 262 -30.73 -0.23 -26.24
CA CYS A 262 -29.89 -0.90 -25.27
C CYS A 262 -30.73 -1.95 -24.54
N ARG A 263 -30.37 -3.23 -24.66
CA ARG A 263 -31.11 -4.33 -24.06
C ARG A 263 -30.38 -4.88 -22.84
N CYS A 264 -31.11 -5.03 -21.74
CA CYS A 264 -30.54 -5.45 -20.46
C CYS A 264 -30.13 -6.92 -20.39
N ASP A 265 -30.56 -7.73 -21.35
CA ASP A 265 -30.11 -9.13 -21.49
C ASP A 265 -28.78 -9.24 -22.26
N GLN A 266 -28.36 -8.18 -22.93
CA GLN A 266 -27.09 -8.13 -23.68
C GLN A 266 -26.02 -7.33 -22.95
N THR A 267 -26.40 -6.29 -22.21
CA THR A 267 -25.48 -5.46 -21.45
C THR A 267 -26.15 -4.82 -20.24
N SER A 268 -25.44 -4.77 -19.12
CA SER A 268 -25.85 -4.08 -17.90
C SER A 268 -25.48 -2.60 -17.88
N ASN A 269 -24.72 -2.14 -18.89
CA ASN A 269 -24.19 -0.77 -19.00
C ASN A 269 -25.17 0.23 -19.63
N CYS A 270 -26.43 -0.16 -19.85
CA CYS A 270 -27.47 0.77 -20.31
C CYS A 270 -27.76 1.78 -19.21
N ILE A 271 -27.28 3.02 -19.37
CA ILE A 271 -27.36 4.08 -18.37
C ILE A 271 -27.84 5.37 -19.03
N TYR A 272 -28.79 6.03 -18.36
CA TYR A 272 -29.51 7.19 -18.88
C TYR A 272 -29.79 8.20 -17.77
N PRO A 273 -29.85 9.50 -18.11
CA PRO A 273 -30.31 10.52 -17.17
C PRO A 273 -31.72 10.21 -16.67
N ALA A 274 -31.92 10.28 -15.37
CA ALA A 274 -33.23 10.10 -14.77
C ALA A 274 -34.11 11.33 -14.99
N GLY A 275 -35.40 11.11 -15.16
CA GLY A 275 -36.37 12.19 -15.31
C GLY A 275 -37.61 11.99 -14.44
N ILE A 276 -38.45 13.00 -14.36
CA ILE A 276 -39.82 12.91 -13.88
C ILE A 276 -40.70 12.97 -15.13
N TYR A 277 -41.53 11.95 -15.34
CA TYR A 277 -42.42 11.87 -16.49
C TYR A 277 -43.86 12.13 -16.06
N ASN A 278 -44.63 12.84 -16.90
CA ASN A 278 -46.07 12.98 -16.69
C ASN A 278 -46.69 11.59 -16.83
N GLN A 279 -47.42 11.13 -15.82
CA GLN A 279 -47.88 9.75 -15.72
C GLN A 279 -48.62 9.31 -17.00
N SER A 280 -47.94 8.56 -17.86
CA SER A 280 -48.60 7.53 -18.65
C SER A 280 -48.35 6.25 -17.87
N LYS A 281 -49.42 5.57 -17.45
CA LYS A 281 -49.38 4.18 -17.02
C LYS A 281 -48.33 3.46 -17.88
N ALA A 282 -47.47 2.63 -17.31
CA ALA A 282 -46.82 1.60 -18.10
C ALA A 282 -47.93 0.80 -18.80
N ILE A 283 -48.28 1.17 -20.04
CA ILE A 283 -49.29 0.46 -20.81
C ILE A 283 -48.67 -0.91 -21.10
N ILE A 284 -49.26 -1.93 -20.51
CA ILE A 284 -49.08 -3.35 -20.82
C ILE A 284 -49.38 -3.52 -22.33
N PRO A 285 -48.73 -4.39 -23.11
CA PRO A 285 -47.36 -4.36 -23.61
C PRO A 285 -47.39 -4.83 -25.09
N ASN A 286 -48.07 -4.07 -25.95
CA ASN A 286 -48.20 -4.40 -27.39
C ASN A 286 -47.64 -3.30 -28.30
N GLU A 287 -47.19 -2.20 -27.73
CA GLU A 287 -46.59 -1.11 -28.47
C GLU A 287 -45.26 -0.84 -27.77
N ALA A 288 -44.18 -0.82 -28.56
CA ALA A 288 -42.92 -0.24 -28.14
C ALA A 288 -43.23 1.02 -27.34
N PHE A 289 -42.75 1.10 -26.09
CA PHE A 289 -42.91 2.24 -25.17
C PHE A 289 -43.76 3.36 -25.75
N SER A 290 -45.07 3.39 -25.46
CA SER A 290 -45.93 4.45 -25.99
C SER A 290 -45.26 5.79 -25.67
N ASN A 291 -44.89 6.54 -26.71
CA ASN A 291 -44.10 7.78 -26.65
C ASN A 291 -44.82 8.94 -25.93
N ASP A 292 -45.91 8.66 -25.22
CA ASP A 292 -46.74 9.61 -24.49
C ASP A 292 -46.21 9.92 -23.07
N ALA A 293 -45.10 9.32 -22.66
CA ALA A 293 -44.39 9.73 -21.45
C ALA A 293 -43.68 11.06 -21.71
N SER A 294 -44.37 12.17 -21.47
CA SER A 294 -43.78 13.50 -21.57
C SER A 294 -42.83 13.74 -20.40
N LEU A 295 -41.55 13.96 -20.72
CA LEU A 295 -40.54 14.36 -19.76
C LEU A 295 -40.90 15.73 -19.18
N LEU A 296 -41.13 15.80 -17.88
CA LEU A 296 -41.43 17.05 -17.16
C LEU A 296 -40.16 17.72 -16.65
N PHE A 297 -39.21 16.93 -16.15
CA PHE A 297 -37.99 17.43 -15.53
C PHE A 297 -36.89 16.37 -15.60
N VAL A 298 -35.66 16.75 -15.95
CA VAL A 298 -34.49 15.88 -15.81
C VAL A 298 -33.91 16.09 -14.42
N VAL A 299 -33.61 15.02 -13.69
CA VAL A 299 -32.96 15.09 -12.37
C VAL A 299 -31.44 15.20 -12.59
N PRO A 300 -30.82 16.38 -12.40
CA PRO A 300 -29.41 16.57 -12.73
C PRO A 300 -28.49 15.66 -11.91
N GLY A 301 -27.48 15.10 -12.57
CA GLY A 301 -26.51 14.22 -11.93
C GLY A 301 -27.05 12.89 -11.41
N PHE A 302 -28.28 12.50 -11.74
CA PHE A 302 -28.86 11.22 -11.34
C PHE A 302 -29.11 10.33 -12.56
N GLN A 303 -28.59 9.11 -12.51
CA GLN A 303 -28.64 8.15 -13.62
C GLN A 303 -29.47 6.92 -13.23
N VAL A 304 -30.14 6.34 -14.22
CA VAL A 304 -30.93 5.10 -14.12
C VAL A 304 -30.53 4.15 -15.25
N GLY A 305 -30.80 2.86 -15.08
CA GLY A 305 -30.36 1.85 -16.03
C GLY A 305 -30.85 0.45 -15.69
N CYS A 306 -30.33 -0.53 -16.42
CA CYS A 306 -30.65 -1.94 -16.19
C CYS A 306 -30.41 -2.36 -14.73
N VAL A 307 -29.23 -1.99 -14.21
CA VAL A 307 -28.78 -2.30 -12.86
C VAL A 307 -28.69 -1.00 -12.05
N PRO A 308 -29.52 -0.82 -11.01
CA PRO A 308 -29.52 0.40 -10.19
C PRO A 308 -28.16 0.76 -9.59
N GLN A 309 -27.37 -0.24 -9.20
CA GLN A 309 -26.00 -0.07 -8.67
C GLN A 309 -25.07 0.56 -9.72
N ASN A 310 -25.04 0.02 -10.94
CA ASN A 310 -24.17 0.53 -12.01
C ASN A 310 -24.53 1.98 -12.37
N ALA A 311 -25.83 2.27 -12.47
CA ALA A 311 -26.31 3.62 -12.73
C ALA A 311 -25.98 4.58 -11.58
N LEU A 312 -26.11 4.15 -10.32
CA LEU A 312 -25.73 4.96 -9.16
C LEU A 312 -24.24 5.31 -9.16
N LEU A 313 -23.36 4.35 -9.47
CA LEU A 313 -21.91 4.58 -9.53
C LEU A 313 -21.49 5.59 -10.61
N GLN A 314 -22.34 5.83 -11.61
CA GLN A 314 -22.14 6.86 -12.64
C GLN A 314 -22.90 8.16 -12.36
N SER A 315 -23.67 8.21 -11.28
CA SER A 315 -24.39 9.41 -10.85
C SER A 315 -23.44 10.36 -10.09
N THR A 316 -23.52 11.66 -10.38
CA THR A 316 -22.78 12.70 -9.63
C THR A 316 -23.54 13.15 -8.39
N LEU A 317 -24.85 12.89 -8.32
CA LEU A 317 -25.77 13.32 -7.26
C LEU A 317 -25.81 14.84 -7.04
N GLU A 318 -25.39 15.63 -8.03
CA GLU A 318 -25.25 17.08 -7.92
C GLU A 318 -26.56 17.79 -7.59
N CYS A 319 -27.71 17.28 -8.04
CA CYS A 319 -29.03 17.82 -7.68
C CYS A 319 -29.30 17.79 -6.17
N PHE A 320 -28.68 16.86 -5.45
CA PHE A 320 -28.91 16.63 -4.02
C PHE A 320 -27.81 17.23 -3.13
N TYR A 321 -26.68 17.58 -3.73
CA TYR A 321 -25.49 18.05 -3.02
C TYR A 321 -25.20 19.54 -3.26
N ASN A 322 -25.57 20.08 -4.42
CA ASN A 322 -25.25 21.46 -4.78
C ASN A 322 -26.25 22.50 -4.19
N GLN A 323 -27.10 22.07 -3.25
CA GLN A 323 -28.04 22.92 -2.50
C GLN A 323 -27.69 23.07 -1.02
N SER A 324 -26.56 22.52 -0.56
CA SER A 324 -26.05 22.69 0.80
C SER A 324 -24.96 23.74 0.90
#